data_AF-A0A093XMH8-F1
#
_entry.id   AF-A0A093XMH8-F1
#
_cell.length_a   1.000
_cell.length_b   1.000
_cell.length_c   1.000
_cell.angle_alpha   90.00
_cell.angle_beta   90.00
_cell.angle_gamma   90.00
#
_symmetry.space_group_name_H-M   'P 1'
#
loop_
_entity.id
_entity.type
_entity.pdbx_description
1 polymer ?
#
loop_
_entity_poly.entity_id
_entity_poly.type
_entity_poly.pdbx_seq_one_letter_code
_entity_poly.pdbx_strand_id
1 'polypeptide(L)'
;MPTLYIAMYEAGTGNYEHWALCLDDGDDMPTIFEVSGEHGTFEKSAVQDVPENRLRHKRNVAVGEVNARDIPELLEVVDNAKVDNDTTEWNCQDYVI
;
A
#
# COMPACT_ATOMS: atom_id res chain seq x y z
N MET A 1 -13.88 0.57 13.58
CA MET A 1 -13.25 1.79 13.06
C MET A 1 -12.25 1.34 12.01
N PRO A 2 -12.23 1.98 10.84
CA PRO A 2 -11.29 1.62 9.79
C PRO A 2 -9.86 1.61 10.30
N THR A 3 -9.15 0.52 10.03
CA THR A 3 -7.76 0.33 10.45
C THR A 3 -6.86 0.47 9.23
N LEU A 4 -5.78 1.22 9.42
CA LEU A 4 -4.73 1.41 8.42
C LEU A 4 -3.52 0.56 8.82
N TYR A 5 -3.01 -0.23 7.89
CA TYR A 5 -1.81 -1.02 8.08
C TYR A 5 -0.91 -1.00 6.85
N ILE A 6 0.39 -1.17 7.09
CA ILE A 6 1.36 -1.49 6.05
C ILE A 6 1.38 -3.01 5.90
N ALA A 7 0.93 -3.50 4.75
CA ALA A 7 1.08 -4.89 4.35
C ALA A 7 2.46 -5.09 3.73
N MET A 8 3.25 -5.98 4.33
CA MET A 8 4.59 -6.33 3.86
C MET A 8 4.59 -7.71 3.23
N TYR A 9 5.14 -7.82 2.03
CA TYR A 9 5.27 -9.05 1.26
C TYR A 9 6.74 -9.37 1.00
N GLU A 10 7.08 -10.65 0.92
CA GLU A 10 8.40 -11.07 0.48
C GLU A 10 8.68 -10.60 -0.95
N ALA A 11 9.96 -10.35 -1.24
CA ALA A 11 10.40 -10.03 -2.59
C ALA A 11 10.01 -11.15 -3.57
N GLY A 12 9.16 -10.84 -4.55
CA GLY A 12 8.87 -11.77 -5.64
C GLY A 12 10.07 -11.97 -6.57
N THR A 13 10.80 -10.88 -6.83
CA THR A 13 12.04 -10.79 -7.62
C THR A 13 12.91 -9.66 -7.08
N GLY A 14 14.22 -9.86 -6.95
CA GLY A 14 15.14 -8.87 -6.35
C GLY A 14 15.30 -9.05 -4.83
N ASN A 15 15.83 -8.01 -4.16
CA ASN A 15 16.17 -8.06 -2.73
C ASN A 15 15.27 -7.18 -1.84
N TYR A 16 14.33 -6.44 -2.41
CA TYR A 16 13.50 -5.51 -1.65
C TYR A 16 12.12 -6.09 -1.40
N GLU A 17 11.66 -5.99 -0.14
CA GLU A 17 10.30 -6.35 0.24
C GLU A 17 9.31 -5.44 -0.46
N HIS A 18 8.15 -5.99 -0.82
CA HIS A 18 7.07 -5.20 -1.39
C HIS A 18 6.16 -4.70 -0.28
N TRP A 19 5.95 -3.39 -0.20
CA TRP A 19 5.10 -2.77 0.83
C TRP A 19 3.88 -2.13 0.17
N ALA A 20 2.74 -2.24 0.84
CA ALA A 20 1.49 -1.64 0.40
C ALA A 20 0.77 -1.04 1.60
N LEU A 21 0.08 0.08 1.38
CA LEU A 21 -0.83 0.65 2.35
C LEU A 21 -2.16 -0.05 2.23
N CYS A 22 -2.78 -0.44 3.33
CA CYS A 22 -4.08 -1.08 3.26
C CYS A 22 -5.04 -0.51 4.29
N LEU A 23 -6.26 -0.27 3.81
CA LEU A 23 -7.40 0.24 4.55
C LEU A 23 -8.42 -0.88 4.68
N ASP A 24 -8.67 -1.28 5.92
CA ASP A 24 -9.71 -2.23 6.28
C ASP A 24 -10.80 -1.50 7.06
N ASP A 25 -12.00 -1.37 6.48
CA ASP A 25 -13.13 -0.72 7.14
C ASP A 25 -13.92 -1.65 8.07
N GLY A 26 -13.59 -2.95 8.07
CA GLY A 26 -14.18 -4.01 8.89
C GLY A 26 -15.49 -4.58 8.36
N ASP A 27 -16.12 -3.95 7.37
CA ASP A 27 -17.42 -4.36 6.81
C ASP A 27 -17.27 -4.90 5.37
N ASP A 28 -16.30 -4.37 4.61
CA ASP A 28 -16.01 -4.72 3.23
C ASP A 28 -14.62 -5.36 3.05
N MET A 29 -14.32 -5.80 1.83
CA MET A 29 -13.00 -6.32 1.48
C MET A 29 -11.95 -5.20 1.58
N PRO A 30 -10.80 -5.42 2.25
CA PRO A 30 -9.80 -4.37 2.42
C PRO A 30 -9.31 -3.84 1.08
N THR A 31 -9.04 -2.54 1.03
CA THR A 31 -8.43 -1.91 -0.14
C THR A 31 -6.94 -1.77 0.09
N ILE A 32 -6.15 -2.37 -0.79
CA ILE A 32 -4.69 -2.35 -0.79
C ILE A 32 -4.22 -1.36 -1.87
N PHE A 33 -3.53 -0.31 -1.45
CA PHE A 33 -2.86 0.67 -2.28
C PHE A 33 -1.38 0.33 -2.36
N GLU A 34 -0.87 0.15 -3.55
CA GLU A 34 0.51 -0.25 -3.75
C GLU A 34 1.12 0.45 -4.96
N VAL A 35 2.44 0.38 -5.04
CA VAL A 35 3.17 0.76 -6.24
C VAL A 35 3.97 -0.42 -6.72
N SER A 36 3.79 -0.79 -7.98
CA SER A 36 4.47 -1.90 -8.63
C SER A 36 5.26 -1.40 -9.85
N GLY A 37 6.21 -2.20 -10.33
CA GLY A 37 7.08 -1.84 -11.44
C GLY A 37 8.54 -1.74 -11.00
N GLU A 38 9.37 -1.18 -11.89
CA GLU A 38 10.79 -0.96 -11.68
C GLU A 38 11.14 0.51 -11.96
N HIS A 39 12.38 0.92 -11.64
CA HIS A 39 12.84 2.29 -11.85
C HIS A 39 12.49 2.81 -13.25
N GLY A 40 11.77 3.94 -13.30
CA GLY A 40 11.28 4.56 -14.52
C GLY A 40 9.89 4.10 -14.98
N THR A 41 9.30 3.11 -14.33
CA THR A 41 8.00 2.48 -14.71
C THR A 41 7.08 2.19 -13.52
N PHE A 42 7.36 2.76 -12.35
CA PHE A 42 6.50 2.59 -11.19
C PHE A 42 5.08 3.12 -11.46
N GLU A 43 4.08 2.32 -11.11
CA GLU A 43 2.66 2.61 -11.28
C GLU A 43 1.89 2.31 -9.99
N LYS A 44 1.03 3.26 -9.59
CA LYS A 44 0.11 3.08 -8.46
C LYS A 44 -1.03 2.16 -8.87
N SER A 45 -1.46 1.31 -7.95
CA SER A 45 -2.69 0.53 -8.12
C SER A 45 -3.46 0.46 -6.80
N ALA A 46 -4.77 0.21 -6.92
CA ALA A 46 -5.66 -0.07 -5.81
C ALA A 46 -6.36 -1.40 -6.09
N VAL A 47 -6.28 -2.33 -5.14
CA VAL A 47 -6.83 -3.69 -5.28
C VAL A 47 -7.66 -4.01 -4.04
N GLN A 48 -8.85 -4.56 -4.24
CA GLN A 48 -9.65 -5.11 -3.15
C GLN A 48 -9.25 -6.58 -2.95
N ASP A 49 -8.57 -6.86 -1.84
CA ASP A 49 -8.15 -8.21 -1.47
C ASP A 49 -7.77 -8.27 0.01
N VAL A 50 -7.66 -9.48 0.55
CA VAL A 50 -7.10 -9.73 1.86
C VAL A 50 -5.57 -9.82 1.73
N PRO A 51 -4.79 -9.00 2.46
CA PRO A 51 -3.33 -8.98 2.36
C PRO A 51 -2.68 -10.36 2.52
N GLU A 52 -3.20 -11.19 3.43
CA GLU A 52 -2.69 -12.54 3.68
C GLU A 52 -2.85 -13.48 2.48
N ASN A 53 -3.86 -13.25 1.63
CA ASN A 53 -4.12 -14.04 0.44
C ASN A 53 -3.34 -13.54 -0.78
N ARG A 54 -2.67 -12.39 -0.65
CA ARG A 54 -2.04 -11.68 -1.73
C ARG A 54 -0.52 -11.84 -1.68
N LEU A 55 0.10 -12.19 -2.80
CA LEU A 55 1.55 -12.41 -2.92
C LEU A 55 2.08 -13.33 -1.79
N ARG A 56 3.38 -13.21 -1.46
CA ARG A 56 3.97 -13.89 -0.30
C ARG A 56 3.88 -12.98 0.91
N HIS A 57 2.72 -12.93 1.55
CA HIS A 57 2.51 -12.14 2.76
C HIS A 57 3.50 -12.50 3.86
N LYS A 58 4.08 -11.48 4.48
CA LYS A 58 5.01 -11.63 5.60
C LYS A 58 4.38 -11.18 6.92
N ARG A 59 3.78 -9.99 6.93
CA ARG A 59 3.10 -9.41 8.10
C ARG A 59 2.35 -8.13 7.74
N ASN A 60 1.38 -7.77 8.58
CA ASN A 60 0.79 -6.44 8.61
C ASN A 60 1.35 -5.65 9.80
N VAL A 61 1.63 -4.36 9.60
CA VAL A 61 2.02 -3.43 10.66
C VAL A 61 0.93 -2.38 10.78
N ALA A 62 0.19 -2.40 11.89
CA ALA A 62 -0.81 -1.38 12.16
C ALA A 62 -0.14 -0.01 12.32
N VAL A 63 -0.60 0.97 11.55
CA VAL A 63 -0.06 2.35 11.58
C VAL A 63 -1.04 3.34 12.18
N GLY A 64 -2.35 3.03 12.18
CA GLY A 64 -3.33 3.86 12.85
C GLY A 64 -4.76 3.43 12.58
N GLU A 65 -5.68 4.21 13.15
CA GLU A 65 -7.11 4.12 12.89
C GLU A 65 -7.57 5.41 12.22
N VAL A 66 -8.51 5.30 11.29
CA VAL A 66 -9.06 6.43 10.54
C VAL A 66 -10.56 6.48 10.82
N ASN A 67 -11.11 7.66 11.09
CA ASN A 67 -12.56 7.76 11.21
C ASN A 67 -13.19 7.52 9.83
N ALA A 68 -14.32 6.82 9.78
CA ALA A 68 -15.02 6.55 8.53
C ALA A 68 -15.35 7.83 7.72
N ARG A 69 -15.61 8.94 8.42
CA ARG A 69 -15.86 10.25 7.79
C ARG A 69 -14.63 10.88 7.09
N ASP A 70 -13.43 10.48 7.49
CA ASP A 70 -12.16 11.03 7.00
C ASP A 70 -11.58 10.13 5.86
N ILE A 71 -12.20 8.98 5.57
CA ILE A 71 -11.80 8.08 4.46
C ILE A 71 -11.74 8.81 3.12
N PRO A 72 -12.72 9.64 2.71
CA PRO A 72 -12.65 10.30 1.41
C PRO A 72 -11.41 11.20 1.25
N GLU A 73 -11.01 11.89 2.33
CA GLU A 73 -9.81 12.72 2.36
C GLU A 73 -8.53 11.86 2.31
N LEU A 74 -8.51 10.73 3.02
CA LEU A 74 -7.41 9.77 2.93
C LEU A 74 -7.24 9.25 1.48
N LEU A 75 -8.34 8.88 0.82
CA LEU A 75 -8.29 8.41 -0.57
C LEU A 75 -7.77 9.48 -1.53
N GLU A 76 -8.15 10.75 -1.31
CA GLU A 76 -7.61 11.88 -2.08
C GLU A 76 -6.11 12.06 -1.85
N VAL A 77 -5.62 11.91 -0.61
CA VAL A 77 -4.19 11.97 -0.30
C VAL A 77 -3.42 10.85 -0.99
N VAL A 78 -3.95 9.62 -0.97
CA VAL A 78 -3.33 8.45 -1.63
C VAL A 78 -3.30 8.62 -3.17
N ASP A 79 -4.43 9.04 -3.75
CA ASP A 79 -4.54 9.26 -5.19
C ASP A 79 -3.56 10.34 -5.67
N ASN A 80 -3.47 11.44 -4.91
CA ASN A 80 -2.51 12.49 -5.20
C ASN A 80 -1.08 11.94 -5.03
N ALA A 81 -0.72 11.42 -3.84
CA ALA A 81 0.64 11.04 -3.38
C ALA A 81 1.75 11.52 -4.34
N LYS A 82 2.76 10.76 -4.73
CA LYS A 82 3.53 10.99 -5.96
C LYS A 82 4.36 9.75 -6.13
N VAL A 83 4.43 9.24 -7.36
CA VAL A 83 5.35 8.15 -7.67
C VAL A 83 6.57 8.78 -8.32
N ASP A 84 7.71 8.62 -7.66
CA ASP A 84 8.97 9.11 -8.17
C ASP A 84 9.59 8.04 -9.09
N ASN A 85 9.59 8.35 -10.38
CA ASN A 85 10.22 7.52 -11.41
C ASN A 85 11.62 8.00 -11.80
N ASP A 86 12.07 9.12 -11.25
CA ASP A 86 13.37 9.75 -11.57
C ASP A 86 14.46 9.32 -10.58
N THR A 87 14.10 9.03 -9.32
CA THR A 87 15.03 8.60 -8.28
C THR A 87 15.25 7.08 -8.32
N THR A 88 16.49 6.64 -8.47
CA THR A 88 16.85 5.20 -8.55
C THR A 88 16.65 4.43 -7.26
N GLU A 89 16.73 5.11 -6.11
CA GLU A 89 16.59 4.50 -4.78
C GLU A 89 15.12 4.39 -4.33
N TRP A 90 14.22 5.13 -4.98
CA TRP A 90 12.80 5.16 -4.64
C TRP A 90 12.14 3.82 -4.93
N ASN A 91 11.32 3.35 -4.01
CA ASN A 91 10.60 2.09 -4.14
C ASN A 91 9.24 2.12 -3.42
N CYS A 92 8.54 0.99 -3.41
CA CYS A 92 7.23 0.84 -2.78
C CYS A 92 7.20 1.12 -1.27
N GLN A 93 8.34 1.09 -0.57
CA GLN A 93 8.43 1.49 0.84
C GLN A 93 8.31 3.01 0.99
N ASP A 94 8.96 3.79 0.11
CA ASP A 94 8.88 5.26 0.10
C ASP A 94 7.48 5.77 -0.26
N TYR A 95 6.65 4.94 -0.88
CA TYR A 95 5.25 5.28 -1.17
C TYR A 95 4.35 5.25 0.06
N VAL A 96 4.67 4.41 1.06
CA VAL A 96 3.80 4.15 2.22
C VAL A 96 4.30 4.78 3.52
N ILE A 97 5.42 5.51 3.47
CA ILE A 97 6.06 6.25 4.59
C ILE A 97 5.77 7.75 4.43
#